data_AF-A0A7I7T817-F1
#
_entry.id   AF-A0A7I7T817-F1
#
_cell.length_a   1.000
_cell.length_b   1.000
_cell.length_c   1.000
_cell.angle_alpha   90.00
_cell.angle_beta   90.00
_cell.angle_gamma   90.00
#
_symmetry.space_group_name_H-M   'P 1'
#
loop_
_entity.id
_entity.type
_entity.pdbx_description
1 polymer ?
#
loop_
_entity_poly.entity_id
_entity_poly.type
_entity_poly.pdbx_seq_one_letter_code
_entity_poly.pdbx_strand_id
1 'polypeptide(L)' 'MAALAAALWLPRGADSACRQAAAVSRAMGAVLSDCDVDELDVVVAVDVATGRLLGGRAHAAARAGPAG' A
#
# COMPACT_ATOMS: atom_id res chain seq x y z
N MET A 1 -28.87 2.24 -11.17
CA MET A 1 -27.52 2.14 -11.79
C MET A 1 -26.43 2.91 -11.03
N ALA A 2 -26.63 3.35 -9.78
CA ALA A 2 -25.56 4.08 -9.04
C ALA A 2 -24.51 3.12 -8.44
N ALA A 3 -24.96 1.99 -7.86
CA ALA A 3 -24.07 1.01 -7.24
C ALA A 3 -23.09 0.36 -8.23
N LEU A 4 -23.55 0.00 -9.44
CA LEU A 4 -22.69 -0.57 -10.48
C LEU A 4 -21.65 0.43 -10.98
N ALA A 5 -22.02 1.71 -11.10
CA ALA A 5 -21.07 2.76 -11.47
C ALA A 5 -19.97 2.90 -10.41
N ALA A 6 -20.32 2.90 -9.12
CA ALA A 6 -19.34 2.92 -8.03
C ALA A 6 -18.43 1.68 -8.03
N ALA A 7 -18.96 0.50 -8.32
CA ALA A 7 -18.18 -0.74 -8.39
C ALA A 7 -17.08 -0.69 -9.47
N LEU A 8 -17.32 0.00 -10.60
CA LEU A 8 -16.33 0.19 -11.66
C LEU A 8 -15.19 1.16 -11.28
N TRP A 9 -15.38 1.95 -10.23
CA TRP A 9 -14.35 2.85 -9.70
C TRP A 9 -13.48 2.19 -8.63
N LEU A 10 -13.96 1.13 -7.96
CA LEU A 10 -13.21 0.42 -6.91
C LEU A 10 -11.81 -0.05 -7.39
N PRO A 11 -11.66 -0.70 -8.57
CA PRO A 11 -10.34 -1.12 -9.04
C PRO A 11 -9.42 0.06 -9.38
N ARG A 12 -9.99 1.18 -9.87
CA ARG A 12 -9.20 2.40 -10.12
C ARG A 12 -8.73 3.05 -8.83
N GLY A 13 -9.55 2.98 -7.77
CA GLY A 13 -9.20 3.41 -6.43
C GLY A 13 -7.99 2.65 -5.90
N ALA A 14 -8.04 1.31 -5.94
CA ALA A 14 -6.94 0.44 -5.52
C ALA A 14 -5.61 0.76 -6.24
N ASP A 15 -5.61 0.86 -7.57
CA ASP A 15 -4.41 1.20 -8.35
C ASP A 15 -3.87 2.60 -8.02
N SER A 16 -4.76 3.57 -7.80
CA SER A 16 -4.34 4.91 -7.39
C SER A 16 -3.72 4.92 -5.99
N ALA A 17 -4.31 4.20 -5.04
CA ALA A 17 -3.82 4.06 -3.67
C ALA A 17 -2.45 3.36 -3.64
N CYS A 18 -2.28 2.24 -4.34
CA CYS A 18 -0.99 1.53 -4.38
C CYS A 18 0.11 2.37 -5.06
N ARG A 19 -0.20 3.12 -6.11
CA ARG A 19 0.77 4.06 -6.72
C ARG A 19 1.19 5.17 -5.75
N GLN A 20 0.24 5.71 -4.99
CA GLN A 20 0.53 6.72 -3.99
C GLN A 20 1.35 6.15 -2.84
N ALA A 21 1.00 4.96 -2.35
CA ALA A 21 1.78 4.24 -1.35
C ALA A 21 3.22 4.02 -1.82
N ALA A 22 3.41 3.56 -3.06
CA ALA A 22 4.75 3.39 -3.64
C ALA A 22 5.55 4.71 -3.68
N ALA A 23 4.91 5.83 -4.01
CA ALA A 23 5.55 7.15 -4.00
C ALA A 23 5.98 7.58 -2.58
N VAL A 24 5.11 7.37 -1.60
CA VAL A 24 5.41 7.66 -0.18
C VAL A 24 6.52 6.76 0.35
N SER A 25 6.46 5.44 0.10
CA SER A 25 7.50 4.49 0.51
C SER A 25 8.86 4.91 -0.03
N ARG A 26 8.96 5.26 -1.33
CA ARG A 26 10.20 5.76 -1.92
C ARG A 26 10.71 7.04 -1.27
N ALA A 27 9.83 7.99 -0.98
CA ALA A 27 10.19 9.22 -0.27
C ALA A 27 10.73 8.94 1.15
N MET A 28 10.25 7.87 1.78
CA MET A 28 10.70 7.41 3.10
C MET A 28 11.97 6.52 3.06
N GLY A 29 12.54 6.26 1.87
CA GLY A 29 13.68 5.33 1.73
C GLY A 29 13.30 3.86 1.91
N ALA A 30 12.01 3.53 1.79
CA ALA A 30 11.47 2.19 1.83
C ALA A 30 11.10 1.70 0.42
N VAL A 31 11.12 0.39 0.22
CA VAL A 31 10.65 -0.27 -0.99
C VAL A 31 9.28 -0.89 -0.70
N LEU A 32 8.28 -0.57 -1.51
CA LEU A 32 6.99 -1.24 -1.46
C LEU A 32 7.18 -2.70 -1.92
N SER A 33 6.98 -3.65 -1.01
CA SER A 33 7.14 -5.08 -1.28
C SER A 33 5.82 -5.75 -1.66
N ASP A 34 4.71 -5.25 -1.13
CA ASP A 34 3.37 -5.74 -1.47
C ASP A 34 2.32 -4.62 -1.27
N CYS A 35 1.24 -4.67 -2.04
CA CYS A 35 0.08 -3.80 -1.89
C CYS A 35 -1.18 -4.54 -2.32
N ASP A 36 -2.05 -4.82 -1.37
CA ASP A 36 -3.28 -5.57 -1.58
C ASP A 36 -4.49 -4.82 -1.02
N VAL A 37 -5.66 -5.11 -1.58
CA VAL A 37 -6.95 -4.59 -1.09
C VAL A 37 -7.76 -5.74 -0.54
N ASP A 38 -7.87 -5.75 0.78
CA ASP A 38 -8.62 -6.74 1.52
C ASP A 38 -9.98 -6.14 1.93
N GLU A 39 -11.04 -6.56 1.25
CA GLU A 39 -12.39 -6.01 1.31
C GLU A 39 -12.47 -4.51 1.01
N LEU A 40 -12.28 -3.67 2.03
CA LEU A 40 -12.33 -2.20 1.99
C LEU A 40 -11.03 -1.55 2.47
N ASP A 41 -10.07 -2.36 2.89
CA ASP A 41 -8.83 -1.92 3.51
C ASP A 41 -7.66 -2.13 2.55
N VAL A 42 -6.84 -1.10 2.41
CA VAL A 42 -5.58 -1.20 1.67
C VAL A 42 -4.48 -1.63 2.63
N VAL A 43 -3.85 -2.76 2.38
CA VAL A 43 -2.70 -3.25 3.13
C VAL A 43 -1.45 -3.02 2.31
N VAL A 44 -0.49 -2.30 2.89
CA VAL A 44 0.77 -1.90 2.27
C VAL A 44 1.90 -2.52 3.05
N ALA A 45 2.76 -3.30 2.41
CA ALA A 45 3.95 -3.86 3.02
C ALA A 45 5.20 -3.20 2.44
N VAL A 46 6.11 -2.76 3.30
CA VAL A 46 7.34 -2.08 2.91
C VAL A 46 8.56 -2.72 3.55
N ASP A 47 9.66 -2.70 2.80
CA ASP A 47 10.97 -3.12 3.24
C ASP A 47 11.91 -1.92 3.33
N VAL A 48 12.62 -1.80 4.44
CA VAL A 48 13.66 -0.77 4.65
C VAL A 48 15.00 -1.44 4.83
N ALA A 49 16.01 -1.02 4.06
CA ALA A 49 17.37 -1.44 4.29
C ALA A 49 17.87 -0.82 5.61
N THR A 50 18.16 -1.64 6.63
CA THR A 50 18.56 -1.14 7.95
C THR A 50 20.07 -0.98 8.12
N GLY A 51 20.85 -1.33 7.09
CA GLY A 51 22.27 -0.98 7.00
C GLY A 51 23.06 -1.31 8.27
N ARG A 52 23.12 -2.58 8.68
CA ARG A 52 24.04 -3.02 9.74
C ARG A 52 24.66 -4.35 9.36
N LEU A 53 25.99 -4.34 9.16
CA LEU A 53 27.01 -5.40 8.96
C LEU A 53 26.69 -6.66 8.10
N LEU A 54 25.43 -7.06 7.96
CA LEU A 54 24.94 -8.29 7.31
C LEU A 54 23.83 -8.04 6.27
N GLY A 55 23.57 -6.80 5.86
CA GLY A 55 22.56 -6.51 4.81
C GLY A 55 21.11 -6.76 5.24
N GLY A 56 20.79 -6.56 6.52
CA GLY A 56 19.44 -6.74 7.06
C GLY A 56 18.40 -5.83 6.42
N ARG A 57 17.20 -6.39 6.19
CA ARG A 57 16.00 -5.66 5.78
C ARG A 57 14.99 -5.70 6.93
N ALA A 58 14.42 -4.56 7.30
CA ALA A 58 13.27 -4.50 8.20
C ALA A 58 11.99 -4.47 7.37
N HIS A 59 11.01 -5.24 7.80
CA HIS A 59 9.71 -5.32 7.17
C HIS A 59 8.66 -4.62 8.03
N ALA A 60 7.75 -3.88 7.42
CA ALA A 60 6.62 -3.24 8.09
C ALA A 60 5.37 -3.31 7.20
N ALA A 61 4.20 -3.50 7.82
CA ALA A 61 2.93 -3.47 7.15
C ALA A 61 2.00 -2.43 7.78
N ALA A 62 1.21 -1.74 6.95
CA ALA A 62 0.22 -0.78 7.37
C ALA A 62 -1.11 -1.04 6.66
N ARG A 63 -2.21 -0.99 7.40
CA ARG A 63 -3.57 -1.12 6.89
C ARG A 63 -4.25 0.25 6.93
N ALA A 64 -4.85 0.67 5.82
CA ALA A 64 -5.63 1.89 5.70
C ALA A 64 -7.06 1.56 5.25
N GLY A 65 -8.00 1.70 6.18
CA GLY A 65 -9.43 1.47 5.98
C GLY A 65 -10.26 2.75 6.15
N PRO A 66 -11.51 2.77 5.67
CA PRO A 66 -12.43 3.86 5.95
C PRO A 66 -12.63 4.00 7.47
N ALA A 67 -12.38 5.21 7.99
CA ALA A 67 -12.72 5.55 9.37
C ALA A 67 -14.25 5.69 9.47
N GLY A 68 -14.91 4.64 9.96
CA GLY A 68 -16.33 4.67 10.32
C GLY A 68 -16.62 5.57 11.50
#